data_AF-A0A9P3Q716-F1
#
_entry.id   AF-A0A9P3Q716-F1
#
_cell.length_a   1.000
_cell.length_b   1.000
_cell.length_c   1.000
_cell.angle_alpha   90.00
_cell.angle_beta   90.00
_cell.angle_gamma   90.00
#
_symmetry.space_group_name_H-M   'P 1'
#
loop_
_entity.id
_entity.type
_entity.pdbx_description
1 polymer ?
#
loop_
_entity_poly.entity_id
_entity_poly.type
_entity_poly.pdbx_seq_one_letter_code
_entity_poly.pdbx_strand_id
1 'polypeptide(L)'
;MGFAEFADRGEQRIFHHTEIDPDFGGRGLATILVEEALQATRADGKRIVPVCSMVVTVLKKHPEYNDITDPATAEVTGWAKTHGSH
;
A
#
# COMPACT_ATOMS: atom_id res chain seq x y z
N MET A 1 -6.55 10.83 12.26
CA MET A 1 -6.74 10.72 10.80
C MET A 1 -5.63 9.83 10.23
N GLY A 2 -5.86 9.07 9.16
CA GLY A 2 -4.79 8.29 8.52
C GLY A 2 -4.86 8.44 7.02
N PHE A 3 -3.76 8.15 6.34
CA PHE A 3 -3.68 8.14 4.88
C PHE A 3 -2.65 7.11 4.40
N ALA A 4 -2.91 6.52 3.23
CA ALA A 4 -1.98 5.65 2.52
C ALA A 4 -1.50 6.41 1.29
N GLU A 5 -0.20 6.69 1.23
CA GLU A 5 0.42 7.30 0.05
C GLU A 5 0.84 6.22 -0.92
N PHE A 6 0.59 6.49 -2.19
CA PHE A 6 0.99 5.63 -3.28
C PHE A 6 1.39 6.43 -4.50
N ALA A 7 2.23 5.82 -5.34
CA ALA A 7 2.58 6.34 -6.65
C ALA A 7 2.30 5.28 -7.71
N ASP A 8 1.71 5.70 -8.82
CA ASP A 8 1.36 4.82 -9.92
C ASP A 8 2.51 4.74 -10.94
N ARG A 9 2.95 3.51 -11.26
CA ARG A 9 3.97 3.19 -12.27
C ARG A 9 3.39 2.19 -13.26
N GLY A 10 2.83 2.68 -14.36
CA GLY A 10 2.12 1.85 -15.33
C GLY A 10 0.92 1.17 -14.67
N GLU A 11 0.89 -0.16 -14.69
CA GLU A 11 -0.17 -0.97 -14.07
C GLU A 11 0.04 -1.19 -12.56
N GLN A 12 1.17 -0.74 -12.00
CA GLN A 12 1.49 -0.92 -10.59
C GLN A 12 1.11 0.33 -9.78
N ARG A 13 0.52 0.12 -8.61
CA ARG A 13 0.34 1.12 -7.55
C ARG A 13 1.26 0.79 -6.39
N ILE A 14 2.24 1.65 -6.17
CA ILE A 14 3.32 1.41 -5.22
C ILE A 14 3.00 2.13 -3.93
N PHE A 15 2.72 1.35 -2.88
CA PHE A 15 2.42 1.87 -1.55
C PHE A 15 3.73 2.07 -0.78
N HIS A 16 4.24 3.29 -0.76
CA HIS A 16 5.54 3.63 -0.16
C HIS A 16 5.44 4.18 1.26
N HIS A 17 4.30 4.75 1.64
CA HIS A 17 4.11 5.30 2.98
C HIS A 17 2.66 5.15 3.45
N THR A 18 2.48 4.99 4.75
CA THR A 18 1.15 4.97 5.37
C THR A 18 1.28 5.56 6.75
N GLU A 19 0.56 6.65 7.00
CA GLU A 19 0.54 7.34 8.28
C GLU A 19 -0.83 7.20 8.92
N ILE A 20 -0.83 6.96 10.23
CA ILE A 20 -2.06 6.83 11.01
C ILE A 20 -1.83 7.54 12.33
N ASP A 21 -2.70 8.51 12.58
CA ASP A 21 -2.72 9.24 13.83
C ASP A 21 -2.99 8.28 15.01
N PRO A 22 -2.10 8.23 16.01
CA PRO A 22 -2.20 7.33 17.14
C PRO A 22 -3.46 7.55 17.99
N ASP A 23 -4.04 8.75 17.99
CA ASP A 23 -5.29 9.07 18.71
C ASP A 23 -6.52 8.43 18.05
N PHE A 24 -6.42 8.00 16.79
CA PHE A 24 -7.51 7.40 16.03
C PHE A 24 -7.45 5.87 16.01
N GLY A 25 -7.15 5.27 17.17
CA GLY A 25 -7.71 3.96 17.52
C GLY A 25 -7.06 2.74 16.87
N GLY A 26 -5.83 2.45 17.28
CA GLY A 26 -5.28 1.08 17.30
C GLY A 26 -5.08 0.37 15.96
N ARG A 27 -4.61 -0.88 16.03
CA ARG A 27 -4.29 -1.71 14.85
C ARG A 27 -5.48 -1.98 13.93
N GLY A 28 -6.72 -1.83 14.42
CA GLY A 28 -7.95 -2.10 13.66
C GLY A 28 -8.21 -1.07 12.56
N LEU A 29 -8.24 0.22 12.91
CA LEU A 29 -8.49 1.30 11.95
C LEU A 29 -7.37 1.40 10.91
N ALA A 30 -6.15 1.05 11.31
CA ALA A 30 -5.03 0.92 10.39
C ALA A 30 -5.20 -0.12 9.31
N THR A 31 -5.75 -1.28 9.67
CA THR A 31 -5.97 -2.37 8.73
C THR A 31 -7.08 -1.96 7.76
N ILE A 32 -8.19 -1.43 8.28
CA ILE A 32 -9.33 -0.98 7.46
C ILE A 32 -8.89 0.05 6.42
N LEU A 33 -8.14 1.08 6.82
CA LEU A 33 -7.69 2.12 5.88
C LEU A 33 -6.84 1.53 4.74
N VAL A 34 -5.91 0.64 5.08
CA VAL A 34 -5.07 -0.01 4.08
C VAL A 34 -5.91 -0.90 3.19
N GLU A 35 -6.79 -1.73 3.76
CA GLU A 35 -7.69 -2.62 3.01
C GLU A 35 -8.54 -1.86 1.99
N GLU A 36 -9.13 -0.73 2.36
CA GLU A 36 -9.89 0.12 1.44
C GLU A 36 -9.02 0.60 0.27
N ALA A 37 -7.76 0.99 0.54
CA ALA A 37 -6.83 1.38 -0.51
C ALA A 37 -6.42 0.21 -1.42
N LEU A 38 -6.30 -1.01 -0.89
CA LEU A 38 -6.04 -2.22 -1.68
C LEU A 38 -7.25 -2.59 -2.55
N GLN A 39 -8.47 -2.48 -2.02
CA GLN A 39 -9.70 -2.69 -2.79
C GLN A 39 -9.82 -1.68 -3.93
N ALA A 40 -9.58 -0.40 -3.65
CA ALA A 40 -9.57 0.64 -4.69
C ALA A 40 -8.53 0.34 -5.78
N THR A 41 -7.34 -0.14 -5.39
CA THR A 41 -6.30 -0.56 -6.35
C THR A 41 -6.78 -1.69 -7.26
N ARG A 42 -7.47 -2.70 -6.70
CA ARG A 42 -8.07 -3.79 -7.47
C ARG A 42 -9.16 -3.28 -8.42
N ALA A 43 -10.02 -2.40 -7.94
CA ALA A 43 -11.11 -1.81 -8.73
C ALA A 43 -10.58 -0.98 -9.90
N ASP A 44 -9.44 -0.30 -9.73
CA ASP A 44 -8.72 0.42 -10.77
C ASP A 44 -8.00 -0.51 -11.77
N GLY A 45 -8.04 -1.84 -11.57
CA GLY A 45 -7.31 -2.81 -12.39
C GLY A 45 -5.79 -2.76 -12.20
N LYS A 46 -5.31 -2.19 -11.09
CA LYS A 46 -3.88 -2.05 -10.81
C LYS A 46 -3.36 -3.16 -9.90
N ARG A 47 -2.04 -3.35 -9.96
CA ARG A 47 -1.28 -4.30 -9.15
C ARG A 47 -0.67 -3.60 -7.94
N ILE A 48 -0.75 -4.21 -6.77
CA ILE A 48 -0.25 -3.68 -5.51
C ILE A 48 1.25 -3.96 -5.40
N VAL A 49 2.06 -2.93 -5.13
CA VAL A 49 3.47 -3.11 -4.74
C VAL A 49 3.67 -2.59 -3.31
N PRO A 50 3.91 -3.46 -2.31
CA PRO A 50 3.96 -3.06 -0.91
C PRO A 50 5.39 -2.70 -0.47
N VAL A 51 5.78 -1.44 -0.62
CA VAL A 51 7.06 -0.93 -0.09
C VAL A 51 6.95 -0.61 1.40
N CYS A 52 5.81 -0.08 1.83
CA CYS A 52 5.52 0.19 3.25
C CYS A 52 5.33 -1.12 4.03
N SER A 53 6.03 -1.24 5.17
CA SER A 53 5.95 -2.42 6.06
C SER A 53 4.56 -2.64 6.66
N MET A 54 3.76 -1.59 6.84
CA MET A 54 2.37 -1.72 7.28
C MET A 54 1.54 -2.45 6.22
N VAL A 55 1.66 -2.07 4.95
CA VAL A 55 0.94 -2.72 3.84
C VAL A 55 1.39 -4.18 3.68
N VAL A 56 2.68 -4.48 3.83
CA VAL A 56 3.18 -5.86 3.88
C VAL A 56 2.51 -6.66 5.01
N THR A 57 2.30 -6.05 6.17
CA THR A 57 1.66 -6.71 7.32
C THR A 57 0.18 -6.97 7.09
N VAL A 58 -0.51 -6.06 6.40
CA VAL A 58 -1.92 -6.24 6.01
C VAL A 58 -2.02 -7.34 4.96
N LEU A 59 -1.25 -7.31 3.88
CA LEU A 59 -1.28 -8.35 2.83
C LEU A 59 -1.02 -9.77 3.37
N LYS A 60 -0.16 -9.92 4.39
CA LYS A 60 0.05 -11.21 5.06
C LYS A 60 -1.19 -11.78 5.74
N LYS A 61 -2.12 -10.92 6.16
CA LYS A 61 -3.40 -11.32 6.78
C LYS A 61 -4.53 -11.46 5.76
N HIS A 62 -4.34 -10.91 4.56
CA HIS A 62 -5.33 -10.82 3.49
C HIS A 62 -4.82 -11.50 2.21
N PRO A 63 -4.73 -12.85 2.20
CA PRO A 63 -4.22 -13.59 1.05
C PRO A 63 -5.07 -13.43 -0.23
N GLU A 64 -6.29 -12.90 -0.14
CA GLU A 64 -7.18 -12.58 -1.25
C GLU A 64 -6.66 -11.49 -2.21
N TYR A 65 -5.59 -10.78 -1.85
CA TYR A 65 -4.90 -9.81 -2.72
C TYR A 65 -3.62 -10.36 -3.33
N ASN A 66 -3.21 -11.60 -3.01
CA ASN A 66 -1.98 -12.18 -3.53
C ASN A 66 -1.98 -12.31 -5.07
N ASP A 67 -3.15 -12.42 -5.70
CA ASP A 67 -3.31 -12.49 -7.16
C ASP A 67 -2.94 -11.18 -7.87
N ILE A 68 -3.07 -10.06 -7.16
CA ILE A 68 -2.77 -8.72 -7.68
C ILE A 68 -1.55 -8.07 -6.99
N THR A 69 -0.78 -8.83 -6.20
CA THR A 69 0.41 -8.31 -5.51
C THR A 69 1.69 -8.63 -6.28
N ASP A 70 2.50 -7.61 -6.54
CA ASP A 70 3.84 -7.71 -7.10
C ASP A 70 4.91 -7.50 -6.03
N PRO A 71 6.11 -8.11 -6.19
CA PRO A 71 7.20 -7.93 -5.24
C PRO A 71 7.75 -6.49 -5.27
N ALA A 72 8.01 -5.93 -4.09
CA ALA A 72 8.74 -4.67 -3.93
C ALA A 72 10.23 -4.87 -4.19
N THR A 73 10.63 -4.91 -5.45
CA THR A 73 12.05 -5.05 -5.84
C THR A 73 12.88 -3.84 -5.41
N ALA A 74 14.20 -4.01 -5.33
CA ALA A 74 15.11 -2.91 -5.02
C ALA A 74 14.99 -1.75 -6.03
N GLU A 75 14.73 -2.06 -7.31
CA GLU A 75 14.47 -1.06 -8.35
C GLU A 75 13.21 -0.26 -8.04
N VAL A 76 12.08 -0.93 -7.80
CA VAL A 76 10.80 -0.26 -7.52
C VAL A 76 10.89 0.56 -6.24
N THR A 77 11.57 0.05 -5.22
CA THR A 77 11.80 0.76 -3.95
C THR A 77 12.65 2.02 -4.18
N GLY A 78 13.69 1.96 -5.02
CA GLY A 78 14.51 3.10 -5.38
C GLY A 78 13.74 4.15 -6.19
N TRP A 79 12.89 3.70 -7.12
CA TRP A 79 12.00 4.56 -7.88
C TRP A 79 10.98 5.28 -6.97
N ALA A 80 10.34 4.57 -6.05
CA ALA A 80 9.35 5.13 -5.15
C ALA A 80 9.94 6.24 -4.27
N LYS A 81 11.17 6.06 -3.80
CA LYS A 81 11.88 7.10 -3.00
C LYS A 81 12.16 8.39 -3.76
N THR A 82 12.25 8.32 -5.09
CA THR A 82 12.54 9.48 -5.94
C THR A 82 11.28 10.16 -6.46
N HIS A 83 10.13 9.50 -6.43
CA HIS A 83 8.87 9.98 -7.02
C HIS A 83 7.69 10.07 -6.04
N GLY A 84 7.78 9.49 -4.85
CA GLY A 84 6.67 9.39 -3.89
C GLY A 84 6.50 10.60 -2.95
N SER A 85 7.04 11.77 -3.30
CA SER A 85 7.09 12.92 -2.40
C SER A 85 6.56 14.23 -3.01
N HIS A 86 5.63 14.14 -3.97
CA HIS A 86 5.00 15.32 -4.59
C HIS A 86 3.50 15.33 -4.36
#